data_AF-A0A2S1XXJ8-F1
#
_entry.id   AF-A0A2S1XXJ8-F1
#
_cell.length_a   1.000
_cell.length_b   1.000
_cell.length_c   1.000
_cell.angle_alpha   90.00
_cell.angle_beta   90.00
_cell.angle_gamma   90.00
#
_symmetry.space_group_name_H-M   'P 1'
#
loop_
_entity.id
_entity.type
_entity.pdbx_description
1 polymer ?
#
loop_
_entity_poly.entity_id
_entity_poly.type
_entity_poly.pdbx_seq_one_letter_code
_entity_poly.pdbx_strand_id
1 'polypeptide(L)'
;MYRKVLALSALLISACSTDNPHKQSMHHNDFELSDSAVKIQIKSGNKTISGSGTWIDEQHILTASHLWLDASKDYSLSIITRNGSQPATVINIDDPKNRDLALLKVEKNTIVKAPPNWKLPVCDNVLAPGESVWVLSGMYNTLSNTYASPDSTYYYKGIVGSDGLTAFYQNGVSGSAVLNQSKSCLYGVVSQQDIKKINVYQIYITKITTNEIIRGFIGYKNN
;
A
#
# COMPACT_ATOMS: atom_id res chain seq x y z
N MET A 1 -55.38 -40.04 29.59
CA MET A 1 -54.84 -38.82 28.95
C MET A 1 -53.32 -38.86 29.05
N TYR A 2 -52.63 -39.26 27.99
CA TYR A 2 -51.17 -39.33 27.93
C TYR A 2 -50.67 -38.16 27.07
N ARG A 3 -49.94 -37.21 27.67
CA ARG A 3 -49.23 -36.15 26.96
C ARG A 3 -47.89 -36.71 26.47
N LYS A 4 -47.77 -36.96 25.17
CA LYS A 4 -46.48 -37.25 24.51
C LYS A 4 -45.73 -35.93 24.34
N VAL A 5 -44.56 -35.82 24.95
CA VAL A 5 -43.59 -34.74 24.70
C VAL A 5 -42.81 -35.14 23.45
N LEU A 6 -43.02 -34.44 22.34
CA LEU A 6 -42.20 -34.54 21.15
C LEU A 6 -40.97 -33.63 21.34
N ALA A 7 -39.82 -34.25 21.59
CA ALA A 7 -38.53 -33.57 21.51
C ALA A 7 -38.20 -33.35 20.03
N LEU A 8 -38.24 -32.09 19.59
CA LEU A 8 -37.86 -31.70 18.23
C LEU A 8 -36.35 -31.41 18.22
N SER A 9 -35.56 -32.40 17.80
CA SER A 9 -34.13 -32.26 17.57
C SER A 9 -33.90 -31.43 16.30
N ALA A 10 -33.56 -30.15 16.43
CA ALA A 10 -33.14 -29.33 15.30
C ALA A 10 -31.71 -29.73 14.88
N LEU A 11 -31.60 -30.51 13.81
CA LEU A 11 -30.35 -30.71 13.06
C LEU A 11 -29.98 -29.40 12.37
N LEU A 12 -28.96 -28.71 12.89
CA LEU A 12 -28.30 -27.61 12.20
C LEU A 12 -27.51 -28.20 11.02
N ILE A 13 -28.10 -28.14 9.84
CA ILE A 13 -27.39 -28.45 8.59
C ILE A 13 -26.43 -27.27 8.34
N SER A 14 -25.14 -27.50 8.60
CA SER A 14 -24.06 -26.61 8.16
C SER A 14 -24.01 -26.63 6.63
N ALA A 15 -24.66 -25.67 5.99
CA ALA A 15 -24.45 -25.41 4.57
C ALA A 15 -23.16 -24.60 4.42
N CYS A 16 -22.02 -25.28 4.33
CA CYS A 16 -20.86 -24.74 3.64
C CYS A 16 -21.22 -24.69 2.15
N SER A 17 -21.57 -23.52 1.62
CA SER A 17 -21.65 -23.36 0.17
C SER A 17 -20.23 -23.14 -0.37
N THR A 18 -19.70 -24.14 -1.04
CA THR A 18 -18.57 -23.97 -1.94
C THR A 18 -19.06 -23.60 -3.33
N ASP A 19 -18.19 -22.86 -4.01
CA ASP A 19 -18.13 -22.60 -5.45
C ASP A 19 -19.05 -21.52 -6.03
N ASN A 20 -18.45 -20.33 -6.17
CA ASN A 20 -18.84 -19.37 -7.18
C ASN A 20 -17.71 -19.30 -8.22
N PRO A 21 -17.92 -19.76 -9.48
CA PRO A 21 -16.88 -19.74 -10.50
C PRO A 21 -16.90 -18.39 -11.21
N HIS A 22 -16.08 -17.42 -10.76
CA HIS A 22 -15.97 -16.17 -11.51
C HIS A 22 -14.55 -15.58 -11.54
N LYS A 23 -14.03 -15.59 -12.78
CA LYS A 23 -12.90 -14.84 -13.35
C LYS A 23 -11.53 -15.24 -12.83
N GLN A 24 -10.61 -15.50 -13.77
CA GLN A 24 -9.17 -15.43 -13.54
C GLN A 24 -8.86 -14.05 -12.97
N SER A 25 -8.90 -13.95 -11.64
CA SER A 25 -8.34 -12.85 -10.89
C SER A 25 -6.83 -12.93 -11.10
N MET A 26 -6.21 -11.80 -11.47
CA MET A 26 -4.75 -11.62 -11.38
C MET A 26 -4.37 -11.69 -9.90
N HIS A 27 -4.36 -12.90 -9.33
CA HIS A 27 -3.78 -13.14 -8.03
C HIS A 27 -2.27 -13.18 -8.22
N HIS A 28 -1.61 -12.06 -7.96
CA HIS A 28 -0.19 -12.08 -7.72
C HIS A 28 0.07 -13.00 -6.52
N ASN A 29 0.96 -13.98 -6.71
CA ASN A 29 1.41 -14.79 -5.59
C ASN A 29 2.29 -13.94 -4.65
N ASP A 30 2.44 -14.37 -3.39
CA ASP A 30 3.19 -13.62 -2.37
C ASP A 30 4.64 -13.32 -2.80
N PHE A 31 5.22 -14.15 -3.66
CA PHE A 31 6.57 -13.98 -4.19
C PHE A 31 6.66 -12.83 -5.19
N GLU A 32 5.73 -12.76 -6.16
CA GLU A 32 5.64 -11.64 -7.10
C GLU A 32 5.33 -10.32 -6.38
N LEU A 33 4.47 -10.36 -5.36
CA LEU A 33 4.20 -9.20 -4.51
C LEU A 33 5.47 -8.75 -3.78
N SER A 34 6.22 -9.67 -3.17
CA SER A 34 7.50 -9.34 -2.53
C SER A 34 8.50 -8.72 -3.52
N ASP A 35 8.61 -9.28 -4.72
CA ASP A 35 9.48 -8.78 -5.78
C ASP A 35 9.02 -7.43 -6.37
N SER A 36 7.76 -7.05 -6.16
CA SER A 36 7.23 -5.74 -6.54
C SER A 36 7.67 -4.61 -5.61
N ALA A 37 8.17 -4.93 -4.42
CA ALA A 37 8.67 -3.96 -3.46
C ALA A 37 10.11 -3.58 -3.76
N VAL A 38 10.43 -2.30 -3.61
CA VAL A 38 11.80 -1.80 -3.80
C VAL A 38 12.23 -0.90 -2.65
N LYS A 39 13.53 -0.89 -2.38
CA LYS A 39 14.13 0.16 -1.55
C LYS A 39 14.47 1.35 -2.45
N ILE A 40 14.05 2.53 -2.02
CA ILE A 40 14.46 3.81 -2.60
C ILE A 40 15.64 4.33 -1.80
N GLN A 41 16.72 4.72 -2.48
CA GLN A 41 17.86 5.38 -1.86
C GLN A 41 18.17 6.68 -2.59
N ILE A 42 18.22 7.78 -1.84
CA ILE A 42 18.62 9.11 -2.31
C ILE A 42 19.89 9.49 -1.58
N LYS A 43 21.00 9.69 -2.30
CA LYS A 43 22.23 10.24 -1.73
C LYS A 43 22.35 11.71 -2.13
N SER A 44 22.45 12.58 -1.13
CA SER A 44 22.51 14.03 -1.27
C SER A 44 23.65 14.58 -0.41
N GLY A 45 24.82 14.77 -1.03
CA GLY A 45 26.06 15.06 -0.29
C GLY A 45 26.40 13.93 0.68
N ASN A 46 26.58 14.26 1.97
CA ASN A 46 26.86 13.28 3.02
C ASN A 46 25.60 12.61 3.60
N LYS A 47 24.40 12.98 3.15
CA LYS A 47 23.15 12.41 3.62
C LYS A 47 22.71 11.26 2.73
N THR A 48 22.23 10.19 3.35
CA THR A 48 21.50 9.11 2.68
C THR A 48 20.08 9.08 3.23
N ILE A 49 19.12 9.31 2.35
CA ILE A 49 17.69 9.17 2.65
C ILE A 49 17.25 7.84 2.04
N SER A 50 16.40 7.11 2.76
CA SER A 50 15.89 5.82 2.27
C SER A 50 14.44 5.64 2.65
N GLY A 51 13.72 4.97 1.76
CA GLY A 51 12.32 4.62 1.91
C GLY A 51 12.00 3.37 1.11
N SER A 52 10.72 3.09 1.00
CA SER A 52 10.18 2.00 0.22
C SER A 52 9.50 2.55 -1.03
N GLY A 53 9.33 1.69 -2.03
CA GLY A 53 8.50 1.96 -3.20
C GLY A 53 7.91 0.65 -3.69
N THR A 54 6.98 0.75 -4.64
CA THR A 54 6.37 -0.42 -5.26
C THR A 54 6.19 -0.18 -6.75
N TRP A 55 6.54 -1.20 -7.54
CA TRP A 55 6.23 -1.23 -8.96
C TRP A 55 4.71 -1.16 -9.15
N ILE A 56 4.24 -0.23 -9.97
CA ILE A 56 2.82 -0.14 -10.37
C ILE A 56 2.58 -0.73 -11.75
N ASP A 57 3.63 -0.79 -12.56
CA ASP A 57 3.72 -1.50 -13.84
C ASP A 57 5.19 -1.89 -14.09
N GLU A 58 5.52 -2.32 -15.30
CA GLU A 58 6.86 -2.79 -15.67
C GLU A 58 7.98 -1.73 -15.62
N GLN A 59 7.65 -0.44 -15.53
CA GLN A 59 8.62 0.66 -15.61
C GLN A 59 8.46 1.70 -14.50
N HIS A 60 7.30 1.77 -13.87
CA HIS A 60 6.97 2.84 -12.95
C HIS A 60 6.88 2.34 -11.51
N ILE A 61 7.42 3.16 -10.61
CA ILE A 61 7.44 2.90 -9.17
C ILE A 61 6.77 4.06 -8.46
N LEU A 62 5.81 3.75 -7.59
CA LEU A 62 5.18 4.72 -6.72
C LEU A 62 5.86 4.71 -5.34
N THR A 63 6.05 5.90 -4.76
CA THR A 63 6.64 6.09 -3.43
C THR A 63 6.15 7.41 -2.82
N ALA A 64 6.58 7.73 -1.60
CA ALA A 64 6.27 8.97 -0.90
C ALA A 64 7.21 10.11 -1.37
N SER A 65 6.67 11.31 -1.60
CA SER A 65 7.47 12.45 -2.06
C SER A 65 8.27 13.12 -0.95
N HIS A 66 7.91 12.94 0.31
CA HIS A 66 8.63 13.54 1.42
C HIS A 66 10.08 13.03 1.55
N LEU A 67 10.42 11.91 0.88
CA LEU A 67 11.79 11.43 0.75
C LEU A 67 12.74 12.47 0.11
N TRP A 68 12.20 13.46 -0.61
CA TRP A 68 12.97 14.53 -1.23
C TRP A 68 12.99 15.85 -0.45
N LEU A 69 12.29 15.99 0.70
CA LEU A 69 12.20 17.27 1.43
C LEU A 69 13.57 17.86 1.78
N ASP A 70 14.52 17.00 2.17
CA ASP A 70 15.87 17.37 2.58
C ASP A 70 16.94 17.06 1.53
N ALA A 71 16.54 16.65 0.32
CA ALA A 71 17.46 16.36 -0.76
C ALA A 71 17.90 17.66 -1.45
N SER A 72 19.20 17.79 -1.72
CA SER A 72 19.72 18.86 -2.58
C SER A 72 19.28 18.64 -4.03
N LYS A 73 19.51 19.62 -4.91
CA LYS A 73 19.23 19.45 -6.34
C LYS A 73 20.13 18.42 -7.04
N ASP A 74 21.35 18.23 -6.54
CA ASP A 74 22.37 17.35 -7.14
C ASP A 74 22.40 15.95 -6.51
N TYR A 75 21.22 15.43 -6.14
CA TYR A 75 21.11 14.11 -5.55
C TYR A 75 21.33 13.00 -6.59
N SER A 76 21.75 11.82 -6.11
CA SER A 76 21.65 10.59 -6.87
C SER A 76 20.53 9.72 -6.32
N LEU A 77 19.74 9.13 -7.22
CA LEU A 77 18.61 8.25 -6.89
C LEU A 77 18.92 6.85 -7.38
N SER A 78 18.68 5.86 -6.52
CA SER A 78 18.83 4.45 -6.85
C SER A 78 17.69 3.63 -6.28
N ILE A 79 17.24 2.67 -7.10
CA ILE A 79 16.30 1.62 -6.74
C ILE A 79 17.11 0.39 -6.42
N ILE A 80 16.92 -0.15 -5.20
CA ILE A 80 17.66 -1.30 -4.70
C ILE A 80 16.67 -2.44 -4.51
N THR A 81 17.03 -3.60 -5.05
CA THR A 81 16.33 -4.87 -4.90
C THR A 81 17.32 -5.96 -4.50
N ARG A 82 16.84 -7.18 -4.25
CA ARG A 82 17.71 -8.35 -4.04
C ARG A 82 18.62 -8.66 -5.25
N ASN A 83 18.22 -8.22 -6.45
CA ASN A 83 18.95 -8.51 -7.69
C ASN A 83 20.03 -7.48 -8.01
N GLY A 84 20.02 -6.31 -7.34
CA GLY A 84 20.99 -5.25 -7.58
C GLY A 84 20.43 -3.85 -7.33
N SER A 85 21.20 -2.86 -7.79
CA SER A 85 20.86 -1.43 -7.69
C SER A 85 20.94 -0.79 -9.07
N GLN A 86 19.99 0.10 -9.37
CA GLN A 86 19.93 0.82 -10.65
C GLN A 86 19.44 2.26 -10.43
N PRO A 87 19.98 3.24 -11.16
CA PRO A 87 19.41 4.58 -11.22
C PRO A 87 17.94 4.61 -11.68
N ALA A 88 17.19 5.56 -11.15
CA ALA A 88 15.84 5.90 -11.63
C ALA A 88 15.71 7.40 -11.83
N THR A 89 14.63 7.79 -12.51
CA THR A 89 14.29 9.20 -12.73
C THR A 89 12.96 9.52 -12.10
N VAL A 90 12.86 10.65 -11.42
CA VAL A 90 11.57 11.19 -10.95
C VAL A 90 10.83 11.76 -12.15
N ILE A 91 9.68 11.19 -12.50
CA ILE A 91 8.86 11.65 -13.64
C ILE A 91 7.61 12.42 -13.23
N ASN A 92 7.27 12.37 -11.94
CA ASN A 92 6.29 13.24 -11.31
C ASN A 92 6.55 13.26 -9.79
N ILE A 93 6.40 14.40 -9.15
CA ILE A 93 6.52 14.54 -7.70
C ILE A 93 5.70 15.75 -7.26
N ASP A 94 4.89 15.57 -6.23
CA ASP A 94 4.14 16.66 -5.62
C ASP A 94 4.75 17.10 -4.30
N ASP A 95 4.47 18.34 -3.90
CA ASP A 95 4.71 18.81 -2.55
C ASP A 95 3.95 17.90 -1.54
N PRO A 96 4.63 17.32 -0.53
CA PRO A 96 4.00 16.44 0.45
C PRO A 96 2.82 17.07 1.19
N LYS A 97 2.73 18.40 1.28
CA LYS A 97 1.58 19.12 1.85
C LYS A 97 0.31 18.98 1.02
N ASN A 98 0.45 18.75 -0.29
CA ASN A 98 -0.66 18.56 -1.21
C ASN A 98 -0.97 17.07 -1.38
N ARG A 99 0.03 16.32 -1.83
CA ARG A 99 -0.02 14.87 -2.05
C ARG A 99 1.36 14.30 -1.82
N ASP A 100 1.53 13.47 -0.81
CA ASP A 100 2.80 12.83 -0.50
C ASP A 100 3.06 11.64 -1.45
N LEU A 101 3.29 11.94 -2.73
CA LEU A 101 3.48 10.97 -3.81
C LEU A 101 4.56 11.42 -4.79
N ALA A 102 5.43 10.48 -5.14
CA ALA A 102 6.36 10.57 -6.24
C ALA A 102 6.22 9.36 -7.16
N LEU A 103 6.35 9.59 -8.46
CA LEU A 103 6.37 8.58 -9.50
C LEU A 103 7.75 8.53 -10.13
N LEU A 104 8.36 7.35 -10.09
CA LEU A 104 9.68 7.10 -10.62
C LEU A 104 9.57 6.25 -11.89
N LYS A 105 10.54 6.42 -12.79
CA LYS A 105 10.71 5.59 -13.98
C LYS A 105 12.06 4.87 -13.92
N VAL A 106 12.04 3.58 -14.25
CA VAL A 106 13.21 2.73 -14.45
C VAL A 106 13.24 2.27 -15.91
N GLU A 107 14.44 2.21 -16.49
CA GLU A 107 14.63 1.77 -17.88
C GLU A 107 14.50 0.24 -18.01
N LYS A 108 13.89 -0.24 -19.11
CA LYS A 108 13.49 -1.65 -19.30
C LYS A 108 14.66 -2.66 -19.30
N ASN A 109 15.83 -2.21 -19.78
CA ASN A 109 16.98 -3.07 -20.02
C ASN A 109 18.01 -2.98 -18.89
N THR A 110 17.54 -3.10 -17.65
CA THR A 110 18.36 -2.96 -16.45
C THR A 110 18.34 -4.23 -15.60
N ILE A 111 19.24 -4.33 -14.62
CA ILE A 111 19.34 -5.49 -13.72
C ILE A 111 18.15 -5.53 -12.74
N VAL A 112 17.62 -4.36 -12.39
CA VAL A 112 16.47 -4.18 -11.51
C VAL A 112 15.21 -4.08 -12.35
N LYS A 113 14.34 -5.10 -12.27
CA LYS A 113 13.10 -5.18 -13.06
C LYS A 113 11.91 -5.46 -12.17
N ALA A 114 10.74 -4.97 -12.59
CA ALA A 114 9.47 -5.43 -12.04
C ALA A 114 9.28 -6.94 -12.29
N PRO A 115 8.35 -7.59 -11.58
CA PRO A 115 7.91 -8.93 -11.94
C PRO A 115 7.45 -9.01 -13.43
N PRO A 116 7.55 -10.16 -14.09
CA PRO A 116 7.14 -10.29 -15.50
C PRO A 116 5.64 -9.97 -15.69
N ASN A 117 5.29 -9.16 -16.70
CA ASN A 117 3.92 -8.73 -16.98
C ASN A 117 3.23 -8.03 -15.79
N TRP A 118 4.02 -7.38 -14.92
CA TRP A 118 3.52 -6.78 -13.70
C TRP A 118 2.57 -5.61 -13.97
N LYS A 119 1.47 -5.60 -13.23
CA LYS A 119 0.55 -4.46 -13.15
C LYS A 119 -0.18 -4.49 -11.82
N LEU A 120 0.04 -3.47 -11.00
CA LEU A 120 -0.65 -3.31 -9.73
C LEU A 120 -1.77 -2.28 -9.87
N PRO A 121 -3.04 -2.71 -9.99
CA PRO A 121 -4.16 -1.78 -10.10
C PRO A 121 -4.40 -1.06 -8.76
N VAL A 122 -4.89 0.18 -8.83
CA VAL A 122 -5.39 0.90 -7.66
C VAL A 122 -6.80 0.43 -7.33
N CYS A 123 -7.10 0.14 -6.06
CA CYS A 123 -8.42 -0.37 -5.66
C CYS A 123 -9.56 0.61 -5.98
N ASP A 124 -10.71 0.07 -6.43
CA ASP A 124 -11.92 0.84 -6.80
C ASP A 124 -12.67 1.41 -5.62
N ASN A 125 -12.74 0.64 -4.54
CA ASN A 125 -13.41 1.05 -3.32
C ASN A 125 -12.41 1.76 -2.41
N VAL A 126 -12.92 2.70 -1.62
CA VAL A 126 -12.16 3.31 -0.52
C VAL A 126 -11.78 2.22 0.48
N LEU A 127 -10.65 2.38 1.16
CA LEU A 127 -10.25 1.48 2.24
C LEU A 127 -11.23 1.64 3.41
N ALA A 128 -12.00 0.60 3.74
CA ALA A 128 -12.99 0.69 4.82
C ALA A 128 -12.30 0.62 6.20
N PRO A 129 -12.77 1.38 7.21
CA PRO A 129 -12.26 1.25 8.57
C PRO A 129 -12.37 -0.19 9.10
N GLY A 130 -11.30 -0.70 9.72
CA GLY A 130 -11.21 -2.08 10.21
C GLY A 130 -10.96 -3.14 9.13
N GLU A 131 -10.86 -2.77 7.85
CA GLU A 131 -10.49 -3.70 6.78
C GLU A 131 -9.04 -4.17 6.94
N SER A 132 -8.80 -5.48 6.77
CA SER A 132 -7.44 -6.04 6.83
C SER A 132 -6.68 -5.73 5.54
N VAL A 133 -5.43 -5.33 5.69
CA VAL A 133 -4.55 -4.94 4.58
C VAL A 133 -3.16 -5.52 4.77
N TRP A 134 -2.44 -5.66 3.67
CA TRP A 134 -1.01 -5.93 3.69
C TRP A 134 -0.23 -4.62 3.51
N VAL A 135 0.86 -4.45 4.25
CA VAL A 135 1.85 -3.40 4.02
C VAL A 135 3.13 -4.04 3.53
N LEU A 136 3.54 -3.64 2.33
CA LEU A 136 4.68 -4.17 1.60
C LEU A 136 5.81 -3.14 1.57
N SER A 137 6.88 -3.42 2.32
CA SER A 137 8.03 -2.52 2.47
C SER A 137 9.27 -3.09 1.81
N GLY A 138 9.75 -2.41 0.76
CA GLY A 138 11.01 -2.77 0.11
C GLY A 138 12.26 -2.34 0.88
N MET A 139 12.16 -1.34 1.77
CA MET A 139 13.29 -0.94 2.64
C MET A 139 13.69 -2.07 3.61
N TYR A 140 12.71 -2.74 4.19
CA TYR A 140 12.92 -3.83 5.15
C TYR A 140 12.69 -5.21 4.56
N ASN A 141 12.28 -5.29 3.30
CA ASN A 141 11.89 -6.53 2.62
C ASN A 141 10.85 -7.32 3.44
N THR A 142 9.79 -6.63 3.86
CA THR A 142 8.73 -7.19 4.70
C THR A 142 7.36 -7.07 4.06
N LEU A 143 6.54 -8.09 4.29
CA LEU A 143 5.11 -8.09 4.06
C LEU A 143 4.42 -8.26 5.42
N SER A 144 3.65 -7.28 5.86
CA SER A 144 3.05 -7.25 7.20
C SER A 144 1.54 -7.07 7.14
N ASN A 145 0.82 -7.80 7.99
CA ASN A 145 -0.64 -7.70 8.11
C ASN A 145 -0.99 -6.61 9.13
N THR A 146 -1.97 -5.77 8.79
CA THR A 146 -2.57 -4.82 9.71
C THR A 146 -4.01 -4.54 9.33
N TYR A 147 -4.62 -3.54 9.97
CA TYR A 147 -5.98 -3.10 9.72
C TYR A 147 -6.00 -1.60 9.47
N ALA A 148 -6.94 -1.17 8.63
CA ALA A 148 -7.34 0.22 8.50
C ALA A 148 -7.82 0.77 9.85
N SER A 149 -7.31 1.92 10.25
CA SER A 149 -7.58 2.50 11.56
C SER A 149 -9.00 3.10 11.63
N PRO A 150 -9.85 2.68 12.58
CA PRO A 150 -11.13 3.34 12.82
C PRO A 150 -10.98 4.74 13.43
N ASP A 151 -9.79 5.08 13.94
CA ASP A 151 -9.49 6.38 14.56
C ASP A 151 -8.97 7.43 13.56
N SER A 152 -8.68 7.01 12.33
CA SER A 152 -8.31 7.83 11.18
C SER A 152 -9.29 7.57 10.04
N THR A 153 -10.35 8.38 9.98
CA THR A 153 -11.42 8.24 8.99
C THR A 153 -11.71 9.55 8.29
N TYR A 154 -12.23 9.43 7.06
CA TYR A 154 -12.66 10.55 6.24
C TYR A 154 -13.92 10.17 5.47
N TYR A 155 -14.63 11.18 4.96
CA TYR A 155 -15.78 10.99 4.09
C TYR A 155 -15.40 11.27 2.63
N TYR A 156 -15.74 10.34 1.74
CA TYR A 156 -15.55 10.51 0.30
C TYR A 156 -16.77 9.99 -0.45
N LYS A 157 -17.43 10.88 -1.20
CA LYS A 157 -18.66 10.58 -1.98
C LYS A 157 -19.73 9.83 -1.17
N GLY A 158 -19.91 10.21 0.10
CA GLY A 158 -20.89 9.60 0.99
C GLY A 158 -20.47 8.25 1.61
N ILE A 159 -19.24 7.80 1.38
CA ILE A 159 -18.66 6.58 1.96
C ILE A 159 -17.61 6.97 2.99
N VAL A 160 -17.58 6.26 4.12
CA VAL A 160 -16.54 6.41 5.14
C VAL A 160 -15.33 5.58 4.73
N GLY A 161 -14.20 6.24 4.53
CA GLY A 161 -12.91 5.61 4.30
C GLY A 161 -11.97 5.79 5.49
N SER A 162 -10.86 5.06 5.47
CA SER A 162 -9.75 5.20 6.42
C SER A 162 -8.47 5.62 5.70
N ASP A 163 -7.78 6.60 6.26
CA ASP A 163 -6.51 7.14 5.76
C ASP A 163 -5.36 6.87 6.73
N GLY A 164 -5.54 5.88 7.60
CA GLY A 164 -4.53 5.44 8.56
C GLY A 164 -4.59 3.94 8.83
N LEU A 165 -3.52 3.43 9.42
CA LEU A 165 -3.35 2.04 9.81
C LEU A 165 -3.22 1.95 11.33
N THR A 166 -3.65 0.83 11.90
CA THR A 166 -3.51 0.55 13.34
C THR A 166 -2.08 0.17 13.72
N ALA A 167 -1.32 -0.41 12.79
CA ALA A 167 0.12 -0.62 12.98
C ALA A 167 0.87 0.71 12.90
N PHE A 168 1.81 0.89 13.84
CA PHE A 168 2.70 2.04 13.88
C PHE A 168 4.07 1.66 13.31
N TYR A 169 4.31 2.01 12.05
CA TYR A 169 5.51 1.62 11.32
C TYR A 169 6.68 2.56 11.60
N GLN A 170 7.88 2.01 11.78
CA GLN A 170 9.12 2.77 11.94
C GLN A 170 9.50 3.59 10.70
N ASN A 171 10.40 4.57 10.89
CA ASN A 171 10.99 5.36 9.81
C ASN A 171 11.58 4.46 8.71
N GLY A 172 11.47 4.85 7.44
CA GLY A 172 11.95 4.05 6.29
C GLY A 172 10.87 3.16 5.65
N VAL A 173 9.74 2.92 6.33
CA VAL A 173 8.55 2.29 5.72
C VAL A 173 7.84 3.28 4.78
N SER A 174 8.07 4.58 4.91
CA SER A 174 7.62 5.62 3.96
C SER A 174 7.71 5.18 2.50
N GLY A 175 6.62 5.31 1.76
CA GLY A 175 6.51 4.87 0.36
C GLY A 175 6.11 3.39 0.17
N SER A 176 5.91 2.63 1.25
CA SER A 176 5.44 1.24 1.17
C SER A 176 4.01 1.16 0.62
N ALA A 177 3.72 0.11 -0.15
CA ALA A 177 2.39 -0.13 -0.66
C ALA A 177 1.47 -0.71 0.42
N VAL A 178 0.23 -0.22 0.46
CA VAL A 178 -0.86 -0.76 1.29
C VAL A 178 -1.84 -1.46 0.37
N LEU A 179 -2.00 -2.77 0.53
CA LEU A 179 -2.63 -3.65 -0.45
C LEU A 179 -3.87 -4.34 0.12
N ASN A 180 -4.87 -4.54 -0.73
CA ASN A 180 -5.96 -5.45 -0.45
C ASN A 180 -5.46 -6.91 -0.45
N GLN A 181 -5.78 -7.67 0.59
CA GLN A 181 -5.28 -9.04 0.75
C GLN A 181 -5.87 -10.05 -0.22
N SER A 182 -7.09 -9.81 -0.70
CA SER A 182 -7.82 -10.75 -1.56
C SER A 182 -7.70 -10.40 -3.05
N LYS A 183 -7.52 -9.11 -3.37
CA LYS A 183 -7.66 -8.57 -4.74
C LYS A 183 -6.35 -8.08 -5.34
N SER A 184 -5.25 -8.10 -4.58
CA SER A 184 -3.93 -7.64 -5.02
C SER A 184 -3.98 -6.25 -5.70
N CYS A 185 -4.71 -5.31 -5.08
CA CYS A 185 -4.81 -3.92 -5.53
C CYS A 185 -4.28 -2.96 -4.47
N LEU A 186 -3.87 -1.76 -4.90
CA LEU A 186 -3.30 -0.72 -4.06
C LEU A 186 -4.38 0.15 -3.41
N TYR A 187 -4.47 0.12 -2.09
CA TYR A 187 -5.28 1.03 -1.28
C TYR A 187 -4.55 2.32 -0.91
N GLY A 188 -3.23 2.30 -0.84
CA GLY A 188 -2.50 3.50 -0.45
C GLY A 188 -1.00 3.34 -0.43
N VAL A 189 -0.32 4.45 -0.13
CA VAL A 189 1.12 4.53 0.09
C VAL A 189 1.37 5.05 1.50
N VAL A 190 2.21 4.37 2.28
CA VAL A 190 2.59 4.83 3.62
C VAL A 190 3.27 6.19 3.53
N SER A 191 2.76 7.17 4.28
CA SER A 191 3.22 8.56 4.22
C SER A 191 3.90 8.97 5.53
N GLN A 192 3.13 9.11 6.61
CA GLN A 192 3.62 9.72 7.85
C GLN A 192 3.16 8.96 9.10
N GLN A 193 3.90 9.14 10.19
CA GLN A 193 3.45 8.78 11.52
C GLN A 193 2.60 9.90 12.10
N ASP A 194 1.55 9.55 12.84
CA ASP A 194 0.69 10.48 13.56
C ASP A 194 0.40 9.95 14.98
N ILE A 195 0.22 10.86 15.93
CA ILE A 195 -0.11 10.55 17.32
C ILE A 195 -1.32 11.38 17.72
N LYS A 196 -2.48 10.74 17.78
CA LYS A 196 -3.73 11.37 18.21
C LYS A 196 -3.86 11.26 19.72
N LYS A 197 -3.97 12.40 20.41
CA LYS A 197 -4.17 12.45 21.86
C LYS A 197 -5.65 12.55 22.17
N ILE A 198 -6.17 11.62 22.98
CA ILE A 198 -7.56 11.64 23.47
C ILE A 198 -7.51 11.52 24.99
N ASN A 199 -7.75 12.64 25.68
CA ASN A 199 -7.58 12.75 27.13
C ASN A 199 -6.16 12.31 27.57
N VAL A 200 -6.08 11.21 28.33
CA VAL A 200 -4.82 10.61 28.82
C VAL A 200 -4.24 9.57 27.86
N TYR A 201 -4.96 9.21 26.79
CA TYR A 201 -4.55 8.17 25.85
C TYR A 201 -3.85 8.78 24.62
N GLN A 202 -2.86 8.04 24.10
CA GLN A 202 -2.19 8.33 22.84
C GLN A 202 -2.46 7.19 21.87
N ILE A 203 -3.01 7.52 20.71
CA ILE A 203 -3.26 6.57 19.62
C ILE A 203 -2.22 6.81 18.54
N TYR A 204 -1.41 5.80 18.30
CA TYR A 204 -0.36 5.82 17.29
C TYR A 204 -0.95 5.33 15.97
N ILE A 205 -0.80 6.13 14.91
CA ILE A 205 -1.39 5.85 13.60
C ILE A 205 -0.30 6.01 12.55
N THR A 206 -0.24 5.11 11.59
CA THR A 206 0.51 5.34 10.35
C THR A 206 -0.47 5.82 9.28
N LYS A 207 -0.33 7.07 8.84
CA LYS A 207 -1.14 7.67 7.78
C LYS A 207 -0.70 7.18 6.41
N ILE A 208 -1.66 7.10 5.51
CA ILE A 208 -1.45 6.67 4.13
C ILE A 208 -1.97 7.74 3.18
N THR A 209 -1.30 7.91 2.05
CA THR A 209 -1.92 8.58 0.90
C THR A 209 -2.87 7.58 0.25
N THR A 210 -4.17 7.89 0.21
CA THR A 210 -5.22 6.93 -0.13
C THR A 210 -5.36 6.72 -1.65
N ASN A 211 -6.05 5.64 -2.03
CA ASN A 211 -6.26 5.21 -3.41
C ASN A 211 -6.96 6.26 -4.27
N GLU A 212 -7.86 7.07 -3.72
CA GLU A 212 -8.52 8.17 -4.43
C GLU A 212 -7.52 9.24 -4.85
N ILE A 213 -6.60 9.58 -3.94
CA ILE A 213 -5.53 10.55 -4.19
C ILE A 213 -4.56 9.98 -5.24
N ILE A 214 -4.19 8.70 -5.10
CA ILE A 214 -3.30 8.00 -6.04
C ILE A 214 -3.91 7.97 -7.44
N ARG A 215 -5.21 7.68 -7.59
CA ARG A 215 -5.91 7.71 -8.90
C ARG A 215 -5.77 9.08 -9.57
N GLY A 216 -5.99 10.16 -8.82
CA GLY A 216 -5.81 11.52 -9.34
C GLY A 216 -4.36 11.88 -9.66
N PHE A 217 -3.38 11.23 -9.01
CA PHE A 217 -1.96 11.46 -9.27
C PHE A 217 -1.46 10.73 -10.52
N ILE A 218 -1.84 9.46 -10.69
CA ILE A 218 -1.42 8.63 -11.83
C ILE A 218 -2.25 8.94 -13.08
N GLY A 219 -3.56 9.18 -12.93
CA GLY A 219 -4.50 9.37 -14.04
C GLY A 219 -4.34 10.69 -14.81
N TYR A 220 -3.60 11.67 -14.28
CA TYR A 220 -3.40 12.98 -14.92
C TYR A 220 -2.51 12.95 -16.18
N LYS A 221 -1.98 11.79 -16.58
CA LYS A 221 -1.15 11.62 -17.79
C LYS A 221 -1.84 10.91 -18.97
N ASN A 222 -3.12 10.57 -18.86
CA ASN A 222 -3.87 9.94 -19.95
C ASN A 222 -4.76 10.91 -20.77
N ASN A 223 -4.57 12.22 -20.62
CA ASN A 223 -5.16 13.25 -21.49
C ASN A 223 -4.07 14.08 -22.15
#